data_AF-A0A3P7L7M0-F1
#
_entry.id   AF-A0A3P7L7M0-F1
#
_cell.length_a   1.000
_cell.length_b   1.000
_cell.length_c   1.000
_cell.angle_alpha   90.00
_cell.angle_beta   90.00
_cell.angle_gamma   90.00
#
_symmetry.space_group_name_H-M   'P 1'
#
loop_
_entity.id
_entity.type
_entity.pdbx_description
1 polymer ?
#
loop_
_entity_poly.entity_id
_entity_poly.type
_entity_poly.pdbx_seq_one_letter_code
_entity_poly.pdbx_strand_id
1 'polypeptide(L)'
;MLVKYKLGYRTKVHVIRLREFPLNISVLEVYEKLIKENRHKELLGQIPKIQLIRLLSILKDLINGQSLEECLRINAELECISPNEDLNKADDETLERKKLVMEETFERNRVRPTDPDFEYDIAVDFPQQVETSGWDSDFSDF
;
A
#
# COMPACT_ATOMS: atom_id res chain seq x y z
N MET A 1 11.71 -14.99 -6.99
CA MET A 1 10.47 -14.27 -7.31
C MET A 1 10.10 -14.48 -8.77
N LEU A 2 8.82 -14.76 -9.04
CA LEU A 2 8.28 -14.87 -10.40
C LEU A 2 7.37 -13.67 -10.66
N VAL A 3 7.61 -12.95 -11.76
CA VAL A 3 6.77 -11.85 -12.21
C VAL A 3 6.06 -12.28 -13.49
N LYS A 4 4.74 -12.31 -13.47
CA LYS A 4 3.90 -12.66 -14.63
C LYS A 4 3.16 -11.41 -15.11
N TYR A 5 3.30 -11.06 -16.38
CA TYR A 5 2.67 -9.87 -16.96
C TYR A 5 2.19 -10.14 -18.39
N LYS A 6 1.22 -9.35 -18.86
CA LYS A 6 0.72 -9.41 -20.24
C LYS A 6 1.46 -8.37 -21.09
N LEU A 7 1.92 -8.80 -22.27
CA LEU A 7 2.48 -7.92 -23.29
C LEU A 7 1.70 -8.17 -24.59
N GLY A 8 0.71 -7.31 -24.85
CA GLY A 8 -0.30 -7.54 -25.88
C GLY A 8 -1.10 -8.82 -25.59
N TYR A 9 -1.19 -9.73 -26.56
CA TYR A 9 -1.90 -11.01 -26.43
C TYR A 9 -1.08 -12.13 -25.75
N ARG A 10 0.20 -11.88 -25.44
CA ARG A 10 1.09 -12.90 -24.89
C ARG A 10 1.29 -12.69 -23.39
N THR A 11 1.26 -13.80 -22.66
CA THR A 11 1.66 -13.81 -21.25
C THR A 11 3.16 -14.08 -21.17
N LYS A 12 3.89 -13.22 -20.47
CA LYS A 12 5.32 -13.41 -20.17
C LYS A 12 5.52 -13.70 -18.69
N VAL A 13 6.50 -14.54 -18.40
CA VAL A 13 6.93 -14.86 -17.04
C VAL A 13 8.41 -14.54 -16.95
N HIS A 14 8.80 -13.81 -15.91
CA HIS A 14 10.16 -13.41 -15.66
C HIS A 14 10.63 -13.92 -14.29
N VAL A 15 11.78 -14.59 -14.25
CA VAL A 15 12.33 -15.16 -13.02
C VAL A 15 13.39 -14.22 -12.46
N ILE A 16 13.12 -13.67 -11.28
CA ILE A 16 14.03 -12.80 -10.54
C ILE A 16 14.61 -13.60 -9.37
N ARG A 17 15.91 -13.85 -9.42
CA ARG A 17 16.65 -14.52 -8.34
C ARG A 17 17.06 -13.49 -7.29
N LEU A 18 16.62 -13.71 -6.06
CA LEU A 18 17.08 -12.97 -4.89
C LEU A 18 18.24 -13.77 -4.30
N ARG A 19 19.48 -13.45 -4.70
CA ARG A 19 20.67 -14.26 -4.36
C ARG A 19 21.06 -14.13 -2.89
N GLU A 20 20.88 -12.95 -2.32
CA GLU A 20 21.17 -12.63 -0.94
C GLU A 20 19.94 -11.89 -0.39
N PHE A 21 19.10 -12.59 0.37
CA PHE A 21 17.96 -11.97 1.03
C PHE A 21 18.37 -11.67 2.48
N PRO A 22 18.64 -10.40 2.83
CA PRO A 22 19.12 -10.05 4.15
C PRO A 22 17.96 -10.14 5.17
N LEU A 23 18.13 -10.96 6.20
CA LEU A 23 17.12 -11.14 7.25
C LEU A 23 17.17 -10.04 8.32
N ASN A 24 18.32 -9.36 8.43
CA ASN A 24 18.60 -8.44 9.54
C ASN A 24 18.13 -7.00 9.29
N ILE A 25 17.69 -6.67 8.07
CA ILE A 25 17.25 -5.33 7.70
C ILE A 25 15.73 -5.27 7.54
N SER A 26 15.15 -4.07 7.61
CA SER A 26 13.72 -3.85 7.42
C SER A 26 13.28 -4.23 5.99
N VAL A 27 12.01 -4.57 5.81
CA VAL A 27 11.52 -4.99 4.48
C VAL A 27 11.54 -3.83 3.50
N LEU A 28 11.33 -2.61 4.00
CA LEU A 28 11.45 -1.36 3.26
C LEU A 28 12.87 -1.17 2.71
N GLU A 29 13.90 -1.41 3.52
CA GLU A 29 15.30 -1.34 3.07
C GLU A 29 15.61 -2.40 2.00
N VAL A 30 15.08 -3.62 2.15
CA VAL A 30 15.21 -4.67 1.11
C VAL A 30 14.61 -4.21 -0.21
N TYR A 31 13.43 -3.57 -0.16
CA TYR A 31 12.76 -3.04 -1.34
C TYR A 31 13.58 -1.94 -2.02
N GLU A 32 14.07 -0.96 -1.28
CA GLU A 32 14.87 0.13 -1.85
C GLU A 32 16.15 -0.40 -2.50
N LYS A 33 16.82 -1.36 -1.85
CA LYS A 33 17.98 -2.06 -2.42
C LYS A 33 17.60 -2.82 -3.70
N LEU A 34 16.46 -3.52 -3.69
CA LEU A 34 15.96 -4.29 -4.82
C LEU A 34 15.67 -3.39 -6.03
N ILE A 35 15.05 -2.22 -5.84
CA ILE A 35 14.75 -1.28 -6.94
C ILE A 35 16.03 -0.61 -7.46
N LYS A 36 17.01 -0.36 -6.61
CA LYS A 36 18.25 0.33 -7.00
C LYS A 36 19.25 -0.58 -7.72
N GLU A 37 19.46 -1.78 -7.20
CA GLU A 37 20.58 -2.65 -7.62
C GLU A 37 20.16 -3.74 -8.63
N ASN A 38 18.87 -4.04 -8.76
CA ASN A 38 18.43 -5.13 -9.62
C ASN A 38 18.43 -4.71 -11.10
N ARG A 39 19.03 -5.55 -11.95
CA ARG A 39 18.99 -5.41 -13.42
C ARG A 39 17.57 -5.35 -14.02
N HIS A 40 16.55 -5.76 -13.26
CA HIS A 40 15.14 -5.72 -13.65
C HIS A 40 14.35 -4.56 -13.01
N LYS A 41 15.02 -3.52 -12.53
CA LYS A 41 14.41 -2.35 -11.88
C LYS A 41 13.23 -1.73 -12.66
N GLU A 42 13.31 -1.67 -13.98
CA GLU A 42 12.24 -1.12 -14.83
C GLU A 42 10.96 -1.97 -14.79
N LEU A 43 11.10 -3.29 -14.71
CA LEU A 43 9.96 -4.20 -14.56
C LEU A 43 9.39 -4.10 -13.16
N LEU A 44 10.25 -4.00 -12.14
CA LEU A 44 9.84 -3.89 -10.75
C LEU A 44 9.13 -2.58 -10.45
N GLY A 45 9.57 -1.47 -11.05
CA GLY A 45 8.93 -0.16 -10.89
C GLY A 45 7.53 -0.05 -11.50
N GLN A 46 7.13 -1.01 -12.35
CA GLN A 46 5.75 -1.10 -12.86
C GLN A 46 4.81 -1.86 -11.91
N ILE A 47 5.36 -2.51 -10.89
CA ILE A 47 4.59 -3.27 -9.91
C ILE A 47 4.28 -2.32 -8.74
N PRO A 48 3.03 -2.29 -8.22
CA PRO A 48 2.71 -1.49 -7.04
C PRO A 48 3.67 -1.79 -5.87
N LYS A 49 4.21 -0.73 -5.23
CA LYS A 49 5.18 -0.85 -4.14
C LYS A 49 4.66 -1.76 -3.02
N ILE A 50 3.38 -1.62 -2.64
CA ILE A 50 2.74 -2.46 -1.62
C ILE A 50 2.79 -3.95 -1.95
N GLN A 51 2.58 -4.33 -3.21
CA GLN A 51 2.60 -5.73 -3.62
C GLN A 51 4.00 -6.34 -3.49
N LEU A 52 5.04 -5.57 -3.83
CA LEU A 52 6.43 -6.00 -3.64
C LEU A 52 6.78 -6.09 -2.15
N ILE A 53 6.41 -5.10 -1.35
CA ILE A 53 6.62 -5.10 0.10
C ILE A 53 5.95 -6.30 0.77
N ARG A 54 4.68 -6.58 0.44
CA ARG A 54 3.95 -7.76 0.94
C ARG A 54 4.69 -9.05 0.61
N LEU A 55 5.13 -9.21 -0.63
CA LEU A 55 5.84 -10.40 -1.07
C LEU A 55 7.18 -10.57 -0.35
N LEU A 56 7.93 -9.48 -0.17
CA LEU A 56 9.21 -9.49 0.54
C LEU A 56 9.02 -9.82 2.02
N SER A 57 7.98 -9.31 2.68
CA SER A 57 7.64 -9.68 4.07
C SER A 57 7.28 -11.16 4.19
N ILE A 58 6.36 -11.66 3.36
CA ILE A 58 6.01 -13.08 3.36
C ILE A 58 7.26 -13.94 3.16
N LEU A 59 8.16 -13.55 2.25
CA LEU A 59 9.39 -14.30 2.00
C LEU A 59 10.33 -14.26 3.22
N LYS A 60 10.46 -13.12 3.91
CA LYS A 60 11.24 -12.99 5.15
C LYS A 60 10.70 -13.90 6.24
N ASP A 61 9.39 -13.86 6.46
CA ASP A 61 8.68 -14.61 7.50
C ASP A 61 8.77 -16.13 7.26
N LEU A 62 8.62 -16.56 6.00
CA LEU A 62 8.81 -17.96 5.59
C LEU A 62 10.24 -18.45 5.81
N ILE A 63 11.26 -17.63 5.51
CA ILE A 63 12.67 -18.01 5.78
C ILE A 63 12.92 -18.14 7.29
N ASN A 64 12.25 -17.31 8.10
CA ASN A 64 12.31 -17.38 9.55
C ASN A 64 11.47 -18.53 10.17
N GLY A 65 10.84 -19.36 9.33
CA GLY A 65 10.12 -20.56 9.77
C GLY A 65 8.65 -20.36 10.13
N GLN A 66 8.05 -19.20 9.81
CA GLN A 66 6.61 -19.01 9.97
C GLN A 66 5.83 -19.78 8.90
N SER A 67 4.60 -20.17 9.20
CA SER A 67 3.74 -20.83 8.22
C SER A 67 3.21 -19.82 7.20
N LEU A 68 2.95 -20.27 5.97
CA LEU A 68 2.40 -19.41 4.92
C LEU A 68 1.05 -18.79 5.33
N GLU A 69 0.20 -19.57 6.00
CA GLU A 69 -1.12 -19.11 6.47
C GLU A 69 -0.97 -17.97 7.49
N GLU A 70 -0.02 -18.09 8.41
CA GLU A 70 0.27 -17.05 9.40
C GLU A 70 0.78 -15.77 8.72
N CYS A 71 1.73 -15.91 7.78
CA CYS A 71 2.28 -14.78 7.03
C CYS A 71 1.18 -14.01 6.28
N LEU A 72 0.25 -14.74 5.65
CA LEU A 72 -0.87 -14.15 4.91
C LEU A 72 -1.84 -13.43 5.85
N ARG A 73 -2.14 -14.01 7.02
CA ARG A 73 -3.01 -13.37 8.02
C ARG A 73 -2.40 -12.07 8.53
N ILE A 74 -1.14 -12.09 8.96
CA ILE A 74 -0.44 -10.90 9.47
C ILE A 74 -0.42 -9.79 8.41
N ASN A 75 -0.10 -10.11 7.16
CA ASN A 75 -0.09 -9.09 6.10
C ASN A 75 -1.50 -8.57 5.78
N ALA A 76 -2.54 -9.41 5.84
CA ALA A 76 -3.92 -8.97 5.66
C ALA A 76 -4.38 -8.02 6.78
N GLU A 77 -3.97 -8.28 8.03
CA GLU A 77 -4.25 -7.39 9.17
C GLU A 77 -3.52 -6.04 9.03
N LEU A 78 -2.23 -6.06 8.65
CA LEU A 78 -1.45 -4.83 8.44
C LEU A 78 -1.97 -3.99 7.25
N GLU A 79 -2.51 -4.65 6.23
CA GLU A 79 -3.10 -4.00 5.06
C GLU A 79 -4.57 -3.57 5.30
N CYS A 80 -5.14 -3.84 6.48
CA CYS A 80 -6.48 -3.39 6.83
C CYS A 80 -6.44 -1.97 7.42
N ILE A 81 -7.23 -1.06 6.86
CA ILE A 81 -7.38 0.30 7.37
C ILE A 81 -8.63 0.36 8.24
N SER A 82 -8.45 0.38 9.57
CA SER A 82 -9.55 0.56 10.51
C SER A 82 -9.73 2.04 10.86
N PRO A 83 -10.97 2.58 10.86
CA PRO A 83 -11.23 3.96 11.24
C PRO A 83 -11.03 4.22 12.74
N ASN A 84 -11.02 3.18 13.57
CA ASN A 84 -10.91 3.29 15.04
C ASN A 84 -9.47 3.16 15.53
N GLU A 85 -8.50 3.05 14.63
CA GLU A 85 -7.12 2.78 15.00
C GLU A 85 -6.31 4.05 15.23
N ASP A 86 -5.61 4.10 16.35
CA ASP A 86 -4.74 5.21 16.72
C ASP A 86 -3.39 5.11 16.02
N LEU A 87 -3.31 5.67 14.81
CA LEU A 87 -2.11 5.65 13.99
C LEU A 87 -0.93 6.44 14.59
N ASN A 88 -1.15 7.26 15.63
CA ASN A 88 -0.07 7.98 16.31
C ASN A 88 0.79 7.04 17.18
N LYS A 89 0.28 5.84 17.49
CA LYS A 89 1.02 4.81 18.25
C LYS A 89 1.67 3.75 17.37
N ALA A 90 1.40 3.78 16.06
CA ALA A 90 2.01 2.86 15.12
C ALA A 90 3.50 3.19 14.94
N ASP A 91 4.31 2.16 14.71
CA ASP A 91 5.69 2.32 14.30
C ASP A 91 5.80 2.80 12.83
N ASP A 92 6.97 3.31 12.46
CA ASP A 92 7.21 3.90 11.13
C ASP A 92 6.98 2.90 9.98
N GLU A 93 7.34 1.62 10.15
CA GLU A 93 7.19 0.59 9.11
C GLU A 93 5.70 0.26 8.89
N THR A 94 4.94 0.10 9.97
CA THR A 94 3.48 -0.06 9.91
C THR A 94 2.82 1.17 9.28
N LEU A 95 3.24 2.37 9.65
CA LEU A 95 2.68 3.61 9.12
C LEU A 95 2.95 3.76 7.62
N GLU A 96 4.16 3.44 7.14
CA GLU A 96 4.46 3.45 5.71
C GLU A 96 3.61 2.43 4.95
N ARG A 97 3.45 1.22 5.49
CA ARG A 97 2.57 0.21 4.87
C ARG A 97 1.14 0.70 4.72
N LYS A 98 0.59 1.35 5.75
CA LYS A 98 -0.77 1.90 5.71
C LYS A 98 -0.91 3.02 4.70
N LYS A 99 0.07 3.92 4.63
CA LYS A 99 0.12 4.96 3.59
C LYS A 99 0.08 4.35 2.19
N LEU A 100 0.82 3.26 1.96
CA LEU A 100 0.83 2.58 0.66
C LEU A 100 -0.52 1.93 0.32
N VAL A 101 -1.22 1.35 1.29
CA VAL A 101 -2.58 0.81 1.08
C VAL A 101 -3.58 1.93 0.79
N MET A 102 -3.49 3.05 1.54
CA MET A 102 -4.31 4.23 1.30
C MET A 102 -4.08 4.79 -0.11
N GLU A 103 -2.82 4.89 -0.53
CA GLU A 103 -2.46 5.36 -1.88
C GLU A 103 -3.00 4.41 -2.96
N GLU A 104 -2.84 3.09 -2.80
CA GLU A 104 -3.34 2.12 -3.78
C GLU A 104 -4.87 2.12 -3.87
N THR A 105 -5.57 2.23 -2.74
CA THR A 105 -7.03 2.31 -2.71
C THR A 105 -7.53 3.62 -3.30
N PHE A 106 -6.83 4.73 -3.03
CA PHE A 106 -7.11 6.02 -3.65
C PHE A 106 -6.95 5.98 -5.16
N GLU A 107 -5.79 5.58 -5.68
CA GLU A 107 -5.54 5.54 -7.13
C GLU A 107 -6.49 4.59 -7.88
N ARG A 108 -6.97 3.53 -7.21
CA ARG A 108 -7.98 2.63 -7.76
C ARG A 108 -9.36 3.26 -7.86
N ASN A 109 -9.73 4.08 -6.88
CA ASN A 109 -11.05 4.72 -6.79
C ASN A 109 -11.07 6.14 -7.39
N ARG A 110 -9.91 6.64 -7.81
CA ARG A 110 -9.76 7.98 -8.35
C ARG A 110 -10.47 8.13 -9.69
N VAL A 111 -11.53 8.93 -9.71
CA VAL A 111 -12.20 9.36 -10.95
C VAL A 111 -11.39 10.51 -11.57
N ARG A 112 -11.02 10.36 -12.84
CA ARG A 112 -10.21 11.32 -13.59
C ARG A 112 -11.12 12.19 -14.47
N PRO A 113 -10.74 13.43 -14.80
CA PRO A 113 -11.51 14.29 -15.71
C PRO A 113 -11.79 13.70 -17.10
N THR A 114 -11.02 12.70 -17.50
CA THR A 114 -11.19 11.97 -18.77
C THR A 114 -12.17 10.82 -18.69
N ASP A 115 -12.59 10.44 -17.49
CA ASP A 115 -13.49 9.31 -17.28
C ASP A 115 -14.93 9.74 -17.61
N PRO A 116 -15.73 8.87 -18.25
CA PRO A 116 -17.09 9.21 -18.66
C PRO A 116 -18.01 9.51 -17.47
N ASP A 117 -17.69 8.97 -16.30
CA ASP A 117 -18.43 9.14 -15.05
C ASP A 117 -17.93 10.36 -14.23
N PHE A 118 -17.00 11.15 -14.77
CA PHE A 118 -16.51 12.35 -14.10
C PHE A 118 -17.53 13.48 -14.18
N GLU A 119 -18.07 13.86 -13.03
CA GLU A 119 -18.96 15.01 -12.90
C GLU A 119 -18.23 16.15 -12.16
N TYR A 120 -18.34 17.36 -12.70
CA TYR A 120 -17.90 18.57 -12.02
C TYR A 120 -18.93 18.96 -10.96
N ASP A 121 -18.45 19.49 -9.83
CA ASP A 121 -19.28 20.08 -8.78
C ASP A 121 -20.37 19.13 -8.23
N ILE A 122 -20.02 17.87 -7.98
CA ILE A 122 -20.92 16.89 -7.36
C ILE A 122 -21.32 17.40 -5.97
N ALA A 123 -22.57 17.88 -5.86
CA ALA A 123 -23.19 18.20 -4.59
C ALA A 123 -23.66 16.91 -3.93
N VAL A 124 -23.05 16.55 -2.80
CA VAL A 124 -23.45 15.39 -1.99
C VAL A 124 -24.11 15.90 -0.72
N ASP A 125 -25.34 15.48 -0.47
CA ASP A 125 -26.00 15.71 0.81
C ASP A 125 -25.35 14.82 1.87
N PHE A 126 -24.53 15.41 2.72
CA PHE A 126 -24.00 14.72 3.89
C PHE A 126 -25.12 14.50 4.90
N PRO A 127 -25.18 13.33 5.57
CA PRO A 127 -26.11 13.15 6.69
C PRO A 127 -25.87 14.25 7.74
N GLN A 128 -26.93 14.73 8.39
CA GLN A 128 -26.83 15.76 9.42
C GLN A 128 -25.76 15.36 10.45
N GLN A 129 -24.68 16.14 10.50
CA GLN A 129 -23.64 15.98 11.51
C GLN A 129 -24.23 16.38 12.87
N VAL A 130 -24.29 15.42 13.79
CA VAL A 130 -24.81 15.60 15.15
C VAL A 130 -23.77 16.27 16.07
N GLU A 131 -22.53 16.39 15.62
CA GLU A 131 -21.45 16.94 16.43
C GLU A 131 -21.22 18.42 16.11
N THR A 132 -21.51 19.28 17.07
CA THR A 132 -21.03 20.67 17.11
C THR A 132 -19.51 20.66 17.11
N SER A 133 -18.92 20.89 15.95
CA SER A 133 -17.49 21.15 15.83
C SER A 133 -17.17 22.46 16.54
N GLY A 134 -16.32 22.41 17.57
CA GLY A 134 -15.94 23.59 18.37
C GLY A 134 -15.22 24.69 17.59
N TRP A 135 -14.91 24.46 16.32
CA TRP A 135 -14.29 25.40 15.39
C TRP A 135 -15.19 26.60 15.03
N ASP A 136 -16.51 26.45 15.06
CA ASP A 136 -17.46 27.53 14.75
C ASP A 136 -17.90 28.34 15.98
N SER A 137 -17.26 28.12 17.15
CA SER A 137 -17.72 28.70 18.43
C SER A 137 -17.19 30.11 18.70
N ASP A 138 -16.23 30.60 17.93
CA ASP A 138 -15.64 31.95 18.11
C ASP A 138 -16.40 32.99 17.28
N PHE A 139 -17.58 33.35 17.77
CA PHE A 139 -18.29 34.57 17.36
C PHE A 139 -18.45 35.57 18.53
N SER A 140 -17.68 35.43 19.61
CA SER A 140 -17.79 36.29 20.80
C SER A 140 -16.67 37.32 20.96
N ASP A 141 -16.25 37.98 19.87
CA ASP A 141 -15.38 39.18 19.92
C ASP A 141 -15.88 40.26 18.93
N PHE A 142 -17.09 40.75 19.16
CA PHE A 142 -17.60 42.01 18.60
C PHE A 142 -18.46 42.78 19.61
#